data_AF-A0A257NXA6-F1
#
_entry.id   AF-A0A257NXA6-F1
#
_cell.length_a   1.000
_cell.length_b   1.000
_cell.length_c   1.000
_cell.angle_alpha   90.00
_cell.angle_beta   90.00
_cell.angle_gamma   90.00
#
_symmetry.space_group_name_H-M   'P 1'
#
loop_
_entity.id
_entity.type
_entity.pdbx_description
1 polymer ?
#
loop_
_entity_poly.entity_id
_entity_poly.type
_entity_poly.pdbx_seq_one_letter_code
_entity_poly.pdbx_strand_id
1 'polypeptide(L)'
;MIESTGGVLALIPARGGSKGLPGKNIRLLHGKPLIGWSIDAARAARYVSRVVVSSEDAGILEVARVQGAQIPFVRPAELARDETPGMDVVLHALDQLPDYEWVVLLQPTSPLRLAADIDAAIECCLSTGAPSCVSVCESAASPWWMFRLDDGGRMHSFLPK
;
A
#
# COMPACT_ATOMS: atom_id res chain seq x y z
N MET A 1 17.05 6.31 20.47
CA MET A 1 15.89 5.73 19.76
C MET A 1 15.02 6.91 19.37
N ILE A 2 14.63 7.03 18.10
CA ILE A 2 13.71 8.09 17.69
C ILE A 2 12.31 7.59 18.09
N GLU A 3 11.73 8.19 19.12
CA GLU A 3 10.39 7.85 19.60
C GLU A 3 9.38 8.67 18.81
N SER A 4 8.46 8.01 18.08
CA SER A 4 7.26 8.70 17.59
C SER A 4 6.30 8.85 18.77
N THR A 5 5.75 10.05 18.93
CA THR A 5 4.85 10.36 20.05
C THR A 5 3.43 9.86 19.82
N GLY A 6 3.05 9.54 18.58
CA GLY A 6 1.81 8.88 18.19
C GLY A 6 2.04 7.57 17.43
N GLY A 7 0.99 6.75 17.33
CA GLY A 7 1.06 5.42 16.73
C GLY A 7 1.25 5.45 15.21
N VAL A 8 1.73 4.32 14.67
CA VAL A 8 1.86 4.08 13.22
C VAL A 8 0.81 3.07 12.77
N LEU A 9 -0.07 3.47 11.85
CA LEU A 9 -1.07 2.61 11.23
C LEU A 9 -0.51 2.01 9.93
N ALA A 10 -0.36 0.69 9.87
CA ALA A 10 -0.18 -0.01 8.60
C ALA A 10 -1.55 -0.26 7.96
N LEU A 11 -1.81 0.40 6.82
CA LEU A 11 -3.05 0.27 6.07
C LEU A 11 -2.81 -0.50 4.78
N ILE A 12 -3.52 -1.62 4.61
CA ILE A 12 -3.45 -2.50 3.44
C ILE A 12 -4.77 -2.41 2.65
N PRO A 13 -4.85 -1.61 1.57
CA PRO A 13 -6.03 -1.55 0.72
C PRO A 13 -6.09 -2.77 -0.21
N ALA A 14 -7.22 -3.48 -0.20
CA ALA A 14 -7.40 -4.68 -1.02
C ALA A 14 -8.85 -4.79 -1.52
N ARG A 15 -9.12 -4.44 -2.77
CA ARG A 15 -10.46 -4.62 -3.38
C ARG A 15 -10.67 -6.00 -4.00
N GLY A 16 -11.91 -6.47 -4.01
CA GLY A 16 -12.32 -7.72 -4.66
C GLY A 16 -12.21 -7.63 -6.19
N GLY A 17 -12.63 -6.49 -6.75
CA GLY A 17 -12.67 -6.21 -8.19
C GLY A 17 -11.32 -6.03 -8.88
N SER A 18 -10.46 -7.05 -8.91
CA SER A 18 -9.17 -6.99 -9.63
C SER A 18 -9.34 -7.26 -11.13
N LYS A 19 -9.22 -6.21 -11.98
CA LYS A 19 -9.33 -6.31 -13.46
C LYS A 19 -8.32 -7.26 -14.11
N GLY A 20 -7.03 -7.14 -13.76
CA GLY A 20 -5.97 -7.93 -14.41
C GLY A 20 -5.94 -9.41 -13.98
N LEU A 21 -6.27 -9.68 -12.71
CA LEU A 21 -6.27 -11.03 -12.16
C LEU A 21 -7.41 -11.16 -11.14
N PRO A 22 -8.53 -11.80 -11.48
CA PRO A 22 -9.63 -12.00 -10.54
C PRO A 22 -9.17 -12.67 -9.25
N GLY A 23 -9.61 -12.13 -8.10
CA GLY A 23 -9.24 -12.65 -6.78
C GLY A 23 -7.75 -12.52 -6.41
N LYS A 24 -6.98 -11.64 -7.08
CA LYS A 24 -5.53 -11.49 -6.90
C LYS A 24 -5.08 -11.44 -5.43
N ASN A 25 -5.77 -10.68 -4.60
CA ASN A 25 -5.36 -10.43 -3.20
C ASN A 25 -5.43 -11.67 -2.30
N ILE A 26 -6.28 -12.65 -2.61
CA ILE A 26 -6.41 -13.90 -1.84
C ILE A 26 -5.86 -15.12 -2.57
N ARG A 27 -5.42 -14.95 -3.82
CA ARG A 27 -4.74 -16.02 -4.56
C ARG A 27 -3.44 -16.39 -3.86
N LEU A 28 -3.14 -17.69 -3.84
CA LEU A 28 -1.94 -18.21 -3.21
C LEU A 28 -0.70 -17.84 -4.02
N LEU A 29 0.29 -17.28 -3.33
CA LEU A 29 1.66 -17.11 -3.77
C LEU A 29 2.53 -17.91 -2.80
N HIS A 30 3.19 -18.95 -3.32
CA HIS A 30 4.02 -19.86 -2.53
C HIS A 30 3.29 -20.41 -1.28
N GLY A 31 2.06 -20.88 -1.47
CA GLY A 31 1.24 -21.49 -0.41
C GLY A 31 0.52 -20.53 0.53
N LYS A 32 0.74 -19.21 0.42
CA LYS A 32 0.10 -18.19 1.27
C LYS A 32 -0.72 -17.20 0.43
N PRO A 33 -1.92 -16.76 0.87
CA PRO A 33 -2.66 -15.70 0.19
C PRO A 33 -1.78 -14.46 -0.03
N LEU A 34 -1.85 -13.84 -1.22
CA LEU A 34 -0.99 -12.71 -1.59
C LEU A 34 -0.98 -11.60 -0.53
N ILE A 35 -2.15 -11.20 -0.03
CA ILE A 35 -2.29 -10.20 1.02
C ILE A 35 -1.59 -10.59 2.34
N GLY A 36 -1.49 -11.89 2.63
CA GLY A 36 -0.84 -12.43 3.82
C GLY A 36 0.63 -12.02 3.91
N TRP A 37 1.34 -11.92 2.78
CA TRP A 37 2.73 -11.45 2.76
C TRP A 37 2.86 -10.02 3.27
N SER A 38 1.96 -9.13 2.85
CA SER A 38 1.95 -7.75 3.33
C SER A 38 1.54 -7.63 4.79
N ILE A 39 0.59 -8.46 5.25
CA ILE A 39 0.16 -8.51 6.65
C ILE A 39 1.31 -8.97 7.55
N ASP A 40 2.01 -10.04 7.19
CA ASP A 40 3.14 -10.56 7.95
C ASP A 40 4.28 -9.55 8.05
N ALA A 41 4.64 -8.93 6.94
CA ALA A 41 5.67 -7.89 6.93
C ALA A 41 5.30 -6.70 7.83
N ALA A 42 4.02 -6.27 7.81
CA ALA A 42 3.54 -5.19 8.66
C ALA A 42 3.54 -5.57 10.16
N ARG A 43 3.14 -6.80 10.49
CA ARG A 43 3.11 -7.30 11.87
C ARG A 43 4.51 -7.52 12.46
N ALA A 44 5.49 -7.79 11.61
CA ALA A 44 6.87 -7.97 12.02
C ALA A 44 7.68 -6.65 12.07
N ALA A 45 7.13 -5.54 11.56
CA ALA A 45 7.77 -4.23 11.61
C ALA A 45 7.74 -3.66 13.03
N ARG A 46 8.83 -3.04 13.49
CA ARG A 46 9.01 -2.60 14.88
C ARG A 46 8.16 -1.40 15.24
N TYR A 47 7.96 -0.49 14.29
CA TYR A 47 7.26 0.78 14.53
C TYR A 47 5.75 0.68 14.32
N VAL A 48 5.26 -0.37 13.66
CA VAL A 48 3.84 -0.53 13.33
C VAL A 48 3.04 -0.88 14.58
N SER A 49 2.10 -0.01 14.95
CA SER A 49 1.24 -0.21 16.12
C SER A 49 0.01 -1.05 15.80
N ARG A 50 -0.54 -0.91 14.58
CA ARG A 50 -1.75 -1.59 14.14
C ARG A 50 -1.69 -1.92 12.67
N VAL A 51 -2.15 -3.13 12.31
CA VAL A 51 -2.28 -3.57 10.91
C VAL A 51 -3.76 -3.69 10.57
N VAL A 52 -4.22 -2.92 9.58
CA VAL A 52 -5.61 -2.86 9.15
C VAL A 52 -5.72 -3.14 7.66
N VAL A 53 -6.70 -3.96 7.29
CA VAL A 53 -7.06 -4.18 5.88
C VAL A 53 -8.33 -3.40 5.56
N SER A 54 -8.28 -2.59 4.51
CA SER A 54 -9.43 -1.87 3.97
C SER A 54 -9.95 -2.60 2.73
N SER A 55 -11.15 -3.19 2.86
CA SER A 55 -11.81 -3.95 1.79
C SER A 55 -13.33 -3.87 1.91
N GLU A 56 -14.00 -3.94 0.77
CA GLU A 56 -15.44 -4.15 0.59
C GLU A 56 -15.79 -5.64 0.47
N ASP A 57 -14.80 -6.48 0.16
CA ASP A 57 -14.98 -7.89 -0.15
C ASP A 57 -14.87 -8.75 1.12
N ALA A 58 -15.97 -9.41 1.49
CA ALA A 58 -16.03 -10.24 2.69
C ALA A 58 -15.02 -11.39 2.69
N GLY A 59 -14.69 -11.96 1.52
CA GLY A 59 -13.70 -13.03 1.41
C GLY A 59 -12.27 -12.54 1.67
N ILE A 60 -11.93 -11.35 1.18
CA ILE A 60 -10.66 -10.69 1.49
C ILE A 60 -10.57 -10.39 2.98
N LEU A 61 -11.62 -9.83 3.58
CA LEU A 61 -11.66 -9.50 5.01
C LEU A 61 -11.48 -10.74 5.89
N GLU A 62 -12.14 -11.84 5.53
CA GLU A 62 -12.02 -13.09 6.27
C GLU A 62 -10.61 -13.67 6.19
N VAL A 63 -10.01 -13.69 4.99
CA VAL A 63 -8.61 -14.12 4.82
C VAL A 63 -7.66 -13.22 5.61
N ALA A 64 -7.85 -11.90 5.55
CA ALA A 64 -7.02 -10.94 6.29
C ALA A 64 -7.10 -11.15 7.80
N ARG A 65 -8.30 -11.40 8.33
CA ARG A 65 -8.54 -11.70 9.75
C ARG A 65 -7.82 -12.97 10.18
N VAL A 66 -7.88 -14.04 9.38
CA VAL A 66 -7.16 -15.29 9.63
C VAL A 66 -5.63 -15.08 9.61
N GLN A 67 -5.12 -14.16 8.78
CA GLN A 67 -3.69 -13.78 8.76
C GLN A 67 -3.30 -12.82 9.90
N GLY A 68 -4.24 -12.44 10.79
CA GLY A 68 -3.97 -11.63 11.97
C GLY A 68 -4.03 -10.12 11.76
N ALA A 69 -4.60 -9.65 10.65
CA ALA A 69 -4.94 -8.24 10.49
C ALA A 69 -6.23 -7.89 11.24
N GLN A 70 -6.36 -6.62 11.64
CA GLN A 70 -7.57 -6.12 12.28
C GLN A 70 -8.54 -5.57 11.22
N ILE A 71 -9.83 -5.82 11.43
CA ILE A 71 -10.91 -5.38 10.54
C ILE A 71 -11.89 -4.49 11.33
N PRO A 72 -11.53 -3.22 11.63
CA PRO A 72 -12.38 -2.33 12.41
C PRO A 72 -13.57 -1.77 11.62
N PHE A 73 -13.52 -1.84 10.29
CA PHE A 73 -14.56 -1.35 9.39
C PHE A 73 -14.59 -2.18 8.11
N VAL A 74 -15.70 -2.08 7.38
CA VAL A 74 -15.83 -2.53 5.99
C VAL A 74 -15.80 -1.30 5.10
N ARG A 75 -14.98 -1.32 4.05
CA ARG A 75 -14.89 -0.20 3.12
C ARG A 75 -16.18 -0.07 2.29
N PRO A 76 -16.75 1.12 2.15
CA PRO A 76 -17.88 1.38 1.25
C PRO A 76 -17.55 1.03 -0.22
N ALA A 77 -18.52 0.47 -0.95
CA ALA A 77 -18.31 -0.04 -2.30
C ALA A 77 -17.92 1.06 -3.32
N GLU A 78 -18.35 2.29 -3.09
CA GLU A 78 -17.97 3.48 -3.87
C GLU A 78 -16.48 3.79 -3.80
N LEU A 79 -15.79 3.36 -2.74
CA LEU A 79 -14.34 3.49 -2.57
C LEU A 79 -13.56 2.26 -3.10
N ALA A 80 -14.23 1.35 -3.81
CA ALA A 80 -13.64 0.17 -4.43
C ALA A 80 -13.70 0.18 -5.97
N ARG A 81 -14.06 1.32 -6.58
CA ARG A 81 -14.12 1.48 -8.04
C ARG A 81 -12.71 1.56 -8.62
N ASP A 82 -12.58 1.34 -9.93
CA ASP A 82 -11.27 1.38 -10.59
C ASP A 82 -10.67 2.77 -10.61
N GLU A 83 -11.52 3.79 -10.69
CA GLU A 83 -11.16 5.20 -10.76
C GLU A 83 -11.03 5.85 -9.37
N THR A 84 -11.33 5.11 -8.29
CA THR A 84 -11.21 5.64 -6.92
C THR A 84 -9.75 6.02 -6.64
N PRO A 85 -9.45 7.30 -6.30
CA PRO A 85 -8.14 7.71 -5.85
C PRO A 85 -7.68 6.91 -4.64
N GLY A 86 -6.41 6.50 -4.63
CA GLY A 86 -5.85 5.76 -3.49
C GLY A 86 -5.95 6.53 -2.16
N MET A 87 -5.91 7.87 -2.22
CA MET A 87 -6.00 8.74 -1.04
C MET A 87 -7.38 8.69 -0.38
N ASP A 88 -8.47 8.55 -1.13
CA ASP A 88 -9.83 8.51 -0.56
C ASP A 88 -10.00 7.28 0.34
N VAL A 89 -9.34 6.17 0.01
CA VAL A 89 -9.32 4.95 0.84
C VAL A 89 -8.53 5.18 2.14
N VAL A 90 -7.47 5.98 2.10
CA VAL A 90 -6.67 6.35 3.28
C VAL A 90 -7.47 7.28 4.18
N LEU A 91 -8.09 8.32 3.62
CA LEU A 91 -8.92 9.27 4.37
C LEU A 91 -10.09 8.56 5.05
N HIS A 92 -10.81 7.69 4.34
CA HIS A 92 -11.84 6.85 4.95
C HIS A 92 -11.30 6.03 6.14
N ALA A 93 -10.13 5.42 6.01
CA ALA A 93 -9.55 4.65 7.12
C ALA A 93 -9.21 5.52 8.33
N LEU A 94 -8.72 6.75 8.11
CA LEU A 94 -8.42 7.72 9.15
C LEU A 94 -9.67 8.30 9.82
N ASP A 95 -10.77 8.47 9.07
CA ASP A 95 -12.06 8.86 9.65
C ASP A 95 -12.60 7.79 10.60
N GLN A 96 -12.36 6.51 10.30
CA GLN A 96 -12.76 5.39 11.16
C GLN A 96 -11.79 5.15 12.32
N LEU A 97 -10.52 5.54 12.16
CA LEU A 97 -9.43 5.29 13.10
C LEU A 97 -8.63 6.58 13.30
N PRO A 98 -9.17 7.54 14.08
CA PRO A 98 -8.44 8.76 14.39
C PRO A 98 -7.18 8.46 15.23
N ASP A 99 -6.35 9.49 15.40
CA ASP A 99 -5.24 9.53 16.36
C ASP A 99 -3.96 8.74 15.98
N TYR A 100 -3.67 8.60 14.68
CA TYR A 100 -2.36 8.12 14.21
C TYR A 100 -1.49 9.28 13.73
N GLU A 101 -0.23 9.29 14.13
CA GLU A 101 0.76 10.26 13.66
C GLU A 101 1.24 9.89 12.24
N TRP A 102 1.37 8.59 11.98
CA TRP A 102 1.84 8.07 10.70
C TRP A 102 0.91 7.00 10.14
N VAL A 103 0.74 7.02 8.82
CA VAL A 103 0.13 5.93 8.06
C VAL A 103 1.15 5.37 7.09
N VAL A 104 1.36 4.07 7.12
CA VAL A 104 2.13 3.34 6.12
C VAL A 104 1.18 2.60 5.20
N LEU A 105 1.13 3.05 3.95
CA LEU A 105 0.28 2.44 2.93
C LEU A 105 1.01 1.25 2.27
N LEU A 106 0.45 0.05 2.42
CA LEU A 106 1.08 -1.20 1.99
C LEU A 106 0.23 -1.91 0.94
N GLN A 107 0.65 -1.84 -0.32
CA GLN A 107 -0.05 -2.54 -1.40
C GLN A 107 0.15 -4.08 -1.28
N PRO A 108 -0.92 -4.90 -1.36
CA PRO A 108 -0.80 -6.36 -1.37
C PRO A 108 0.08 -6.91 -2.50
N THR A 109 0.21 -6.16 -3.60
CA THR A 109 0.95 -6.53 -4.81
C THR A 109 2.47 -6.41 -4.69
N SER A 110 2.99 -6.06 -3.51
CA SER A 110 4.42 -6.00 -3.23
C SER A 110 4.81 -7.07 -2.19
N PRO A 111 4.65 -8.38 -2.48
CA PRO A 111 4.83 -9.46 -1.51
C PRO A 111 6.28 -9.67 -1.07
N LEU A 112 7.24 -9.10 -1.80
CA LEU A 112 8.67 -9.21 -1.48
C LEU A 112 9.17 -8.12 -0.53
N ARG A 113 8.33 -7.11 -0.24
CA ARG A 113 8.65 -6.06 0.73
C ARG A 113 8.70 -6.67 2.13
N LEU A 114 9.81 -6.44 2.81
CA LEU A 114 10.11 -6.97 4.14
C LEU A 114 9.65 -6.00 5.24
N ALA A 115 9.65 -6.49 6.48
CA ALA A 115 9.45 -5.67 7.68
C ALA A 115 10.55 -4.60 7.81
N ALA A 116 11.80 -4.95 7.50
CA ALA A 116 12.92 -4.02 7.51
C ALA A 116 12.73 -2.86 6.52
N ASP A 117 12.07 -3.08 5.39
CA ASP A 117 11.78 -2.01 4.42
C ASP A 117 10.75 -1.02 4.97
N ILE A 118 9.75 -1.51 5.72
CA ILE A 118 8.78 -0.65 6.42
C ILE A 118 9.50 0.20 7.46
N ASP A 119 10.30 -0.45 8.31
CA ASP A 119 11.03 0.23 9.38
C ASP A 119 11.97 1.30 8.80
N ALA A 120 12.72 0.97 7.75
CA ALA A 120 13.63 1.90 7.09
C ALA A 120 12.90 3.12 6.50
N ALA A 121 11.71 2.93 5.93
CA ALA A 121 10.90 4.03 5.41
C ALA A 121 10.42 4.98 6.54
N ILE A 122 10.00 4.42 7.67
CA ILE A 122 9.59 5.20 8.85
C ILE A 122 10.79 5.94 9.44
N GLU A 123 11.92 5.25 9.65
CA GLU A 123 13.17 5.84 10.13
C GLU A 123 13.67 6.96 9.20
N CYS A 124 13.49 6.82 7.88
CA CYS A 124 13.81 7.85 6.90
C CYS A 124 13.00 9.13 7.14
N CYS A 125 11.67 9.03 7.29
CA CYS A 125 10.83 10.19 7.65
C CYS A 125 11.30 10.84 8.95
N LEU A 126 11.49 10.03 9.99
CA LEU A 126 11.84 10.50 11.34
C LEU A 126 13.21 11.19 11.39
N SER A 127 14.21 10.62 10.73
CA SER A 127 15.58 11.15 10.73
C SER A 127 15.75 12.40 9.87
N THR A 128 14.97 12.52 8.79
CA THR A 128 15.04 13.67 7.86
C THR A 128 14.05 14.77 8.20
N GLY A 129 13.05 14.49 9.05
CA GLY A 129 11.91 15.38 9.26
C GLY A 129 10.99 15.49 8.04
N ALA A 130 11.12 14.58 7.06
CA ALA A 130 10.29 14.59 5.87
C ALA A 130 8.84 14.16 6.19
N PRO A 131 7.82 14.81 5.57
CA PRO A 131 6.42 14.48 5.84
C PRO A 131 5.98 13.17 5.17
N SER A 132 6.78 12.59 4.28
CA SER A 132 6.47 11.33 3.61
C SER A 132 7.73 10.66 3.06
N CYS A 133 7.66 9.34 2.91
CA CYS A 133 8.66 8.51 2.24
C CYS A 133 7.94 7.56 1.26
N VAL A 134 8.56 7.33 0.10
CA VAL A 134 8.03 6.43 -0.93
C VAL A 134 9.12 5.45 -1.34
N SER A 135 8.82 4.15 -1.29
CA SER A 135 9.72 3.11 -1.77
C SER A 135 9.88 3.19 -3.29
N VAL A 136 11.12 3.15 -3.78
CA VAL A 136 11.44 3.17 -5.20
C VAL A 136 12.43 2.05 -5.54
N CYS A 137 12.57 1.74 -6.83
CA CYS A 137 13.62 0.89 -7.36
C CYS A 137 14.28 1.59 -8.55
N GLU A 138 15.53 1.24 -8.84
CA GLU A 138 16.22 1.76 -10.02
C GLU A 138 15.49 1.30 -11.29
N SER A 139 15.19 2.24 -12.18
CA SER A 139 14.55 1.92 -13.46
C SER A 139 15.55 1.26 -14.40
N ALA A 140 15.17 0.13 -14.99
CA ALA A 140 15.99 -0.55 -15.99
C ALA A 140 16.23 0.31 -17.26
N ALA A 141 15.30 1.23 -17.55
CA ALA A 141 15.43 2.16 -18.67
C ALA A 141 15.43 3.60 -18.15
N SER A 142 16.40 4.38 -18.63
CA SER A 142 16.46 5.81 -18.34
C SER A 142 15.26 6.54 -18.94
N PRO A 143 14.53 7.37 -18.18
CA PRO A 143 13.44 8.19 -18.71
C PRO A 143 13.89 9.16 -19.81
N TRP A 144 15.18 9.49 -19.87
CA TRP A 144 15.78 10.29 -20.94
C TRP A 144 15.75 9.61 -22.31
N TRP A 145 15.62 8.28 -22.35
CA TRP A 145 15.48 7.50 -23.59
C TRP A 145 14.03 7.11 -23.88
N MET A 146 13.07 7.67 -23.16
CA MET A 146 11.63 7.47 -23.40
C MET A 146 11.05 8.62 -24.21
N PHE A 147 10.06 8.29 -25.05
CA PHE A 147 9.38 9.24 -25.93
C PHE A 147 7.85 9.09 -25.81
N ARG A 148 7.12 10.20 -25.97
CA ARG A 148 5.66 10.22 -26.15
C ARG A 148 5.35 10.18 -27.64
N LEU A 149 4.39 9.36 -28.05
CA LEU A 149 3.89 9.32 -29.42
C LEU A 149 2.63 10.19 -29.50
N ASP A 150 2.61 11.16 -30.42
CA ASP A 150 1.40 11.93 -30.71
C ASP A 150 0.47 11.22 -31.73
N ASP A 151 -0.74 11.75 -31.92
CA ASP A 151 -1.74 11.22 -32.87
C ASP A 151 -1.24 11.25 -34.33
N GLY A 152 -0.22 12.06 -34.63
CA GLY A 152 0.43 12.13 -35.93
C GLY A 152 1.60 11.16 -36.11
N GLY A 153 1.85 10.29 -35.13
CA GLY A 153 2.94 9.30 -35.16
C GLY A 153 4.33 9.89 -34.94
N ARG A 154 4.45 11.10 -34.38
CA ARG A 154 5.74 11.72 -34.06
C ARG A 154 6.13 11.49 -32.61
N MET A 155 7.43 11.29 -32.38
CA MET A 155 8.01 11.11 -31.06
C MET A 155 8.45 12.44 -30.46
N HIS A 156 8.11 12.66 -29.19
CA HIS A 156 8.54 13.80 -28.38
C HIS A 156 9.26 13.29 -27.13
N SER A 157 10.32 13.97 -26.67
CA SER A 157 10.99 13.57 -25.42
C SER A 157 9.98 13.46 -24.27
N PHE A 158 10.09 12.38 -23.50
CA PHE A 158 9.20 12.13 -22.36
C PHE A 158 9.41 13.15 -21.23
N LEU A 159 10.67 13.53 -21.00
CA LEU A 159 11.07 14.58 -20.08
C LEU A 159 11.19 15.93 -20.80
N PRO A 160 10.85 17.05 -20.13
CA PRO A 160 11.17 18.38 -20.62
C PRO A 160 12.69 18.55 -20.75
N LYS A 161 13.12 19.40 -21.69
CA LYS A 161 14.52 19.84 -21.81
C LYS A 161 14.85 20.90 -20.76
#